data_AF-A0A6A7A5A7-F1
#
_entry.id   AF-A0A6A7A5A7-F1
#
_cell.length_a   1.000
_cell.length_b   1.000
_cell.length_c   1.000
_cell.angle_alpha   90.00
_cell.angle_beta   90.00
_cell.angle_gamma   90.00
#
_symmetry.space_group_name_H-M   'P 1'
#
loop_
_entity.id
_entity.type
_entity.pdbx_description
1 polymer ?
#
loop_
_entity_poly.entity_id
_entity_poly.type
_entity_poly.pdbx_seq_one_letter_code
_entity_poly.pdbx_strand_id
1 'polypeptide(L)' 'MAGHNHGLTHQDPAIIKWNNMTTNRHKYFRWTRRTAWISFAYVILVPAMLGTVAYKTDGKWDFRGKRRGDMISEF' A
#
# COMPACT_ATOMS: atom_id res chain seq x y z
N MET A 1 -31.56 -24.67 -7.92
CA MET A 1 -31.67 -23.53 -6.99
C MET A 1 -33.13 -23.06 -6.99
N ALA A 2 -33.91 -23.41 -5.97
CA ALA A 2 -35.34 -23.06 -5.85
C ALA A 2 -35.55 -22.08 -4.68
N GLY A 3 -34.94 -20.90 -4.76
CA GLY A 3 -35.05 -19.85 -3.75
C GLY A 3 -36.06 -18.78 -4.15
N HIS A 4 -37.02 -18.48 -3.27
CA HIS A 4 -38.01 -17.40 -3.44
C HIS A 4 -37.33 -16.05 -3.12
N ASN A 5 -36.55 -15.52 -4.06
CA ASN A 5 -35.80 -14.28 -3.88
C ASN A 5 -36.65 -13.07 -4.32
N HIS A 6 -37.38 -12.46 -3.41
CA HIS A 6 -37.82 -11.08 -3.57
C HIS A 6 -36.65 -10.15 -3.24
N GLY A 7 -36.29 -9.24 -4.13
CA GLY A 7 -35.19 -8.29 -3.93
C GLY A 7 -35.41 -7.47 -2.66
N LEU A 8 -34.66 -7.79 -1.60
CA LEU A 8 -34.76 -7.18 -0.27
C LEU A 8 -34.33 -5.70 -0.26
N THR A 9 -33.56 -5.29 -1.27
CA THR A 9 -33.00 -3.94 -1.37
C THR A 9 -33.24 -3.38 -2.76
N HIS A 10 -33.54 -2.07 -2.83
CA HIS A 10 -33.65 -1.37 -4.10
C HIS A 10 -32.28 -1.30 -4.76
N GLN A 11 -32.18 -1.86 -5.96
CA GLN A 11 -30.93 -1.89 -6.71
C GLN A 11 -30.81 -0.63 -7.56
N ASP A 12 -29.96 0.29 -7.12
CA ASP A 12 -29.59 1.45 -7.94
C ASP A 12 -28.62 1.01 -9.07
N PRO A 13 -29.01 1.16 -10.35
CA PRO A 13 -28.16 0.81 -11.48
C PRO A 13 -26.83 1.59 -11.51
N ALA A 14 -26.77 2.81 -10.97
CA ALA A 14 -25.55 3.60 -10.93
C ALA A 14 -24.52 3.01 -9.97
N ILE A 15 -24.95 2.58 -8.78
CA ILE A 15 -24.09 1.92 -7.79
C ILE A 15 -23.58 0.58 -8.32
N ILE A 16 -24.45 -0.20 -8.97
CA ILE A 16 -24.06 -1.47 -9.57
C ILE A 16 -23.01 -1.26 -10.66
N LYS A 17 -23.20 -0.27 -11.53
CA LYS A 17 -22.22 0.08 -12.56
C LYS A 17 -20.88 0.51 -11.96
N TRP A 18 -20.89 1.37 -10.94
CA TRP A 18 -19.66 1.81 -10.27
C TRP A 18 -18.91 0.64 -9.62
N ASN A 19 -19.63 -0.26 -8.94
CA ASN A 19 -19.03 -1.45 -8.33
C ASN A 19 -18.39 -2.33 -9.42
N ASN A 20 -19.10 -2.57 -10.53
CA ASN A 20 -18.58 -3.33 -11.66
C ASN A 20 -17.32 -2.67 -12.25
N MET A 21 -17.27 -1.35 -12.41
CA MET A 21 -16.07 -0.66 -12.90
C MET A 21 -14.89 -0.73 -11.92
N THR A 22 -15.16 -0.72 -10.61
CA THR A 22 -14.11 -0.73 -9.58
C THR A 22 -13.52 -2.12 -9.41
N THR A 23 -14.36 -3.14 -9.30
CA THR A 23 -13.94 -4.54 -9.20
C THR A 23 -13.19 -5.02 -10.44
N ASN A 24 -13.66 -4.65 -11.64
CA ASN A 24 -13.05 -5.05 -12.91
C ASN A 24 -11.94 -4.11 -13.38
N ARG A 25 -11.49 -3.15 -12.56
CA ARG A 25 -10.51 -2.13 -12.97
C ARG A 25 -9.19 -2.72 -13.47
N HIS A 26 -8.77 -3.85 -12.90
CA HIS A 26 -7.57 -4.59 -13.32
C HIS A 26 -7.66 -5.12 -14.76
N LYS A 27 -8.86 -5.45 -15.25
CA LYS A 27 -9.07 -5.95 -16.63
C LYS A 27 -8.80 -4.88 -17.68
N TYR A 28 -9.03 -3.62 -17.34
CA TYR A 28 -8.88 -2.47 -18.24
C TYR A 28 -7.59 -1.69 -18.00
N PHE A 29 -6.68 -2.22 -17.19
CA PHE A 29 -5.42 -1.56 -16.88
C PHE A 29 -4.54 -1.43 -18.13
N ARG A 30 -3.81 -0.31 -18.22
CA ARG A 30 -2.85 -0.04 -19.30
C ARG A 30 -1.57 0.56 -18.74
N TRP A 31 -0.44 0.12 -19.29
CA TRP A 31 0.84 0.77 -19.05
C TRP A 31 0.90 2.10 -19.80
N THR A 32 1.05 3.16 -19.03
CA THR A 32 1.30 4.53 -19.49
C THR A 32 2.53 5.04 -18.78
N ARG A 33 3.16 6.12 -19.26
CA ARG A 33 4.32 6.71 -18.57
C ARG A 33 4.02 6.99 -17.10
N ARG A 34 2.81 7.47 -16.79
CA ARG A 34 2.35 7.74 -15.43
C ARG A 34 2.20 6.47 -14.59
N THR A 35 1.44 5.48 -15.07
CA THR A 35 1.18 4.25 -14.30
C THR A 35 2.45 3.42 -14.11
N ALA A 36 3.32 3.36 -15.12
CA ALA A 36 4.63 2.74 -15.02
C ALA A 36 5.49 3.36 -13.93
N TRP A 37 5.58 4.70 -13.90
CA TRP A 37 6.37 5.40 -12.88
C TRP A 37 5.81 5.20 -11.47
N ILE A 38 4.49 5.27 -11.29
CA ILE A 38 3.85 5.04 -9.99
C ILE A 38 4.11 3.60 -9.52
N SER A 39 3.91 2.60 -10.38
CA SER A 39 4.19 1.21 -10.02
C SER A 39 5.64 1.00 -9.63
N PHE A 40 6.60 1.53 -10.40
CA PHE A 40 8.02 1.47 -10.05
C PHE A 40 8.32 2.14 -8.71
N ALA A 41 7.78 3.35 -8.50
CA ALA A 41 8.03 4.12 -7.29
C ALA A 41 7.59 3.37 -6.03
N TYR A 42 6.40 2.79 -6.02
CA TYR A 42 5.85 2.14 -4.83
C TYR A 42 6.28 0.68 -4.65
N VAL A 43 6.58 -0.04 -5.73
CA VAL A 43 7.01 -1.44 -5.64
C VAL A 43 8.51 -1.57 -5.40
N ILE A 44 9.32 -0.65 -5.95
CA ILE A 44 10.78 -0.74 -5.91
C ILE A 44 11.38 0.39 -5.10
N LEU A 45 11.16 1.65 -5.52
CA LEU A 45 11.89 2.80 -4.98
C LEU A 45 11.62 3.01 -3.50
N VAL A 46 10.35 3.02 -3.08
CA VAL A 46 9.97 3.23 -1.66
C VAL A 46 10.47 2.10 -0.76
N PRO A 47 10.22 0.81 -1.06
CA PRO A 47 10.78 -0.28 -0.27
C PRO A 47 12.30 -0.30 -0.24
N ALA A 48 12.98 0.01 -1.36
CA ALA A 48 14.43 0.06 -1.41
C ALA A 48 14.99 1.18 -0.53
N MET A 49 14.43 2.40 -0.60
CA MET A 49 14.85 3.49 0.28
C MET A 49 14.64 3.14 1.75
N LEU A 50 13.46 2.63 2.12
CA LEU A 50 13.18 2.22 3.50
C LEU A 50 14.10 1.09 3.95
N GLY A 51 14.29 0.07 3.12
CA GLY A 51 15.19 -1.05 3.41
C GLY A 51 16.63 -0.58 3.62
N THR A 52 17.16 0.26 2.73
CA THR A 52 18.52 0.78 2.87
C THR A 52 18.71 1.62 4.12
N VAL A 53 17.73 2.45 4.49
CA VAL A 53 17.78 3.20 5.76
C VAL A 53 17.73 2.22 6.92
N ALA A 54 16.76 1.32 6.93
CA ALA A 54 16.59 0.32 7.99
C ALA A 54 17.87 -0.48 8.23
N TYR A 55 18.46 -1.07 7.18
CA TYR A 55 19.72 -1.83 7.30
C TYR A 55 20.91 -1.00 7.76
N LYS A 56 20.96 0.31 7.45
CA LYS A 56 22.04 1.19 7.91
C LYS A 56 21.84 1.70 9.34
N THR A 57 20.59 1.76 9.80
CA THR A 57 20.25 2.23 11.16
C THR A 57 20.01 1.09 12.14
N ASP A 58 19.90 -0.14 11.65
CA ASP A 58 19.71 -1.32 12.48
C ASP A 58 20.89 -1.49 13.44
N GLY A 59 20.59 -1.70 14.71
CA GLY A 59 21.57 -1.74 15.80
C GLY A 59 22.39 -0.45 16.02
N LYS A 60 22.18 0.62 15.22
CA LYS A 60 23.00 1.82 15.33
C LYS A 60 22.70 2.65 16.58
N TRP A 61 21.45 2.63 17.03
CA TRP A 61 20.98 3.51 18.10
C TRP A 61 20.58 2.69 19.32
N ASP A 62 21.35 2.79 20.41
CA ASP A 62 20.95 2.25 21.72
C ASP A 62 20.72 3.40 22.71
N PHE A 63 19.48 3.49 23.20
CA PHE A 63 19.06 4.49 24.18
C PHE A 63 19.07 3.94 25.62
N ARG A 64 19.41 2.67 25.82
CA ARG A 64 19.29 2.02 27.12
C ARG A 64 20.31 2.57 28.11
N GLY A 65 19.82 3.27 29.14
CA GLY A 65 20.64 3.77 30.25
C GLY A 65 21.56 4.95 29.92
N LYS A 66 21.44 5.57 28.72
CA LYS A 66 22.27 6.72 28.30
C LYS A 66 21.94 7.98 29.12
N ARG A 67 22.96 8.75 29.49
CA ARG A 67 22.84 10.01 30.25
C ARG A 67 23.14 11.23 29.38
N ARG A 68 22.91 12.43 29.91
CA ARG A 68 23.21 13.69 29.21
C ARG A 68 24.71 13.75 28.87
N GLY A 69 25.03 13.83 27.58
CA GLY A 69 26.40 13.89 27.08
C GLY A 69 26.95 12.56 26.55
N ASP A 70 26.25 11.43 26.77
CA ASP A 70 26.69 10.13 26.27
C ASP A 70 26.38 9.96 24.77
N MET A 71 27.28 9.29 24.04
CA MET A 71 27.04 8.94 22.65
C MET A 71 26.00 7.83 22.53
N ILE A 72 24.99 8.08 21.70
CA ILE A 72 23.84 7.19 21.46
C ILE A 72 24.14 6.17 20.35
N SER A 73 25.08 6.48 19.45
CA SER A 73 25.47 5.58 18.36
C SER A 73 26.46 4.49 18.82
N GLU A 74 26.27 3.25 18.36
CA GLU A 74 27.18 2.12 18.68
C GLU A 74 28.33 1.91 17.67
N PHE A 75 28.54 2.84 16.72
CA PHE A 75 29.60 2.80 15.71
C PHE A 75 30.16 4.20 15.40
#